data_AF-A0AAE3N209-F1
#
_entry.id   AF-A0AAE3N209-F1
#
_cell.length_a   1.000
_cell.length_b   1.000
_cell.length_c   1.000
_cell.angle_alpha   90.00
_cell.angle_beta   90.00
_cell.angle_gamma   90.00
#
_symmetry.space_group_name_H-M   'P 1'
#
loop_
_entity.id
_entity.type
_entity.pdbx_description
1 polymer ?
#
loop_
_entity_poly.entity_id
_entity_poly.type
_entity_poly.pdbx_seq_one_letter_code
_entity_poly.pdbx_strand_id
1 'polypeptide(L)'
;MSANPEAFEFLRKSAYGHVQKHGNEAQALRQHCRDALDAWLRDEGAGSDLHASEAEALVDDVSFWVNQNYRRPKRKAERRREERAASAMVASFFLEEAAQAGLKPSIRNAARMAGRSKSTMARHLRLQGIAPVREKKIAALAAPAKRLARILDSTFPIDGAWLVQVDHCIAKLWDDLDVLPEAMPRSTKSERRKKLPELMATITAAGIGFNALVNGDVVAVRRGRRFHGMKDAAAWMEEEERVNGFRLLRGPETDGRKQWFWDDPWVADVLAVMSTGAIWRTFPDAGHLKPWLRLLRPLLDPRPLVAVIDTAVRGAIQGDFVLDLRGLCAGVTDGEVRKAGYRLASVIETARLCAERGWEPFDYFNDVDHELGFMKYVAANVPKSYAKLMYFRNVVLEEVGASYADDPNPIQATLARCRTLREEERAGTWTAPKPKELAAFLPPKG
;
A
#
# COMPACT_ATOMS: atom_id res chain seq x y z
N MET A 1 1.38 30.80 39.79
CA MET A 1 2.38 29.71 39.62
C MET A 1 2.46 28.98 40.95
N SER A 2 2.31 27.66 40.98
CA SER A 2 2.28 26.88 42.23
C SER A 2 3.60 27.02 42.99
N ALA A 3 3.53 27.17 44.31
CA ALA A 3 4.70 27.24 45.20
C ALA A 3 5.49 25.91 45.23
N ASN A 4 4.85 24.79 44.88
CA ASN A 4 5.48 23.48 44.74
C ASN A 4 5.10 22.82 43.39
N PRO A 5 6.00 22.87 42.36
CA PRO A 5 5.73 22.31 41.04
C PRO A 5 5.63 20.78 41.00
N GLU A 6 6.32 20.08 41.89
CA GLU A 6 6.35 18.60 41.93
C GLU A 6 5.02 18.05 42.45
N ALA A 7 4.53 18.62 43.55
CA ALA A 7 3.21 18.31 44.10
C ALA A 7 2.10 18.59 43.06
N PHE A 8 2.21 19.71 42.33
CA PHE A 8 1.27 20.04 41.26
C PHE A 8 1.27 19.01 40.12
N GLU A 9 2.45 18.64 39.60
CA GLU A 9 2.55 17.66 38.50
C GLU A 9 2.07 16.27 38.90
N PHE A 10 2.42 15.81 40.11
CA PHE A 10 1.91 14.56 40.67
C PHE A 10 0.38 14.59 40.76
N LEU A 11 -0.18 15.61 41.40
CA LEU A 11 -1.61 15.71 41.66
C LEU A 11 -2.41 15.83 40.37
N ARG A 12 -1.89 16.59 39.40
CA ARG A 12 -2.49 16.73 38.06
C ARG A 12 -2.54 15.40 37.32
N LYS A 13 -1.46 14.59 37.33
CA LYS A 13 -1.45 13.27 36.70
C LYS A 13 -2.42 12.31 37.38
N SER A 14 -2.46 12.32 38.71
CA SER A 14 -3.40 11.51 39.50
C SER A 14 -4.86 11.86 39.18
N ALA A 15 -5.18 13.16 39.13
CA ALA A 15 -6.51 13.67 38.79
C ALA A 15 -6.96 13.25 37.38
N TYR A 16 -6.08 13.30 36.37
CA TYR A 16 -6.39 12.78 35.03
C TYR A 16 -6.70 11.28 35.04
N GLY A 17 -5.90 10.50 35.77
CA GLY A 17 -6.11 9.06 35.93
C GLY A 17 -7.47 8.74 36.56
N HIS A 18 -7.88 9.52 37.57
CA HIS A 18 -9.20 9.40 38.18
C HIS A 18 -10.32 9.68 37.17
N VAL A 19 -10.26 10.82 36.47
CA VAL A 19 -11.31 11.18 35.49
C VAL A 19 -11.44 10.17 34.36
N GLN A 20 -10.33 9.57 33.93
CA GLN A 20 -10.34 8.53 32.91
C GLN A 20 -11.13 7.28 33.35
N LYS A 21 -11.00 6.89 34.62
CA LYS A 21 -11.60 5.68 35.19
C LYS A 21 -13.02 5.91 35.70
N HIS A 22 -13.25 6.98 36.46
CA HIS A 22 -14.45 7.18 37.27
C HIS A 22 -15.33 8.36 36.79
N GLY A 23 -14.81 9.23 35.91
CA GLY A 23 -15.53 10.43 35.44
C GLY A 23 -15.12 11.70 36.19
N ASN A 24 -15.75 12.83 35.85
CA ASN A 24 -15.34 14.17 36.33
C ASN A 24 -16.32 14.75 37.36
N GLU A 25 -16.89 13.90 38.23
CA GLU A 25 -17.75 14.39 39.31
C GLU A 25 -16.94 15.24 40.29
N ALA A 26 -17.40 16.48 40.54
CA ALA A 26 -16.62 17.50 41.24
C ALA A 26 -16.18 17.06 42.65
N GLN A 27 -17.11 16.49 43.42
CA GLN A 27 -16.86 16.10 44.81
C GLN A 27 -15.96 14.87 44.91
N ALA A 28 -16.19 13.87 44.06
CA ALA A 28 -15.36 12.67 44.00
C ALA A 28 -13.92 12.98 43.54
N LEU A 29 -13.77 13.87 42.55
CA LEU A 29 -12.45 14.29 42.07
C LEU A 29 -11.69 15.10 43.12
N ARG A 30 -12.36 16.01 43.82
CA ARG A 30 -11.75 16.81 44.91
C ARG A 30 -11.29 15.90 46.05
N GLN A 31 -12.12 14.94 46.46
CA GLN A 31 -11.74 13.97 47.50
C GLN A 31 -10.54 13.11 47.06
N HIS A 32 -10.55 12.60 45.83
CA HIS A 32 -9.42 11.86 45.26
C HIS A 32 -8.13 12.68 45.26
N CYS A 33 -8.22 13.97 44.88
CA CYS A 33 -7.07 14.87 44.91
C CYS A 33 -6.53 15.06 46.33
N ARG A 34 -7.40 15.23 47.33
CA ARG A 34 -7.00 15.32 48.74
C ARG A 34 -6.29 14.04 49.20
N ASP A 35 -6.92 12.89 49.00
CA ASP A 35 -6.37 11.59 49.43
C ASP A 35 -5.04 11.28 48.74
N ALA A 36 -4.91 11.61 47.45
CA ALA A 36 -3.69 11.40 46.68
C ALA A 36 -2.56 12.33 47.13
N LEU A 37 -2.86 13.60 47.42
CA LEU A 37 -1.86 14.55 47.92
C LEU A 37 -1.41 14.15 49.33
N ASP A 38 -2.33 13.76 50.20
CA ASP A 38 -2.03 13.30 51.57
C ASP A 38 -1.20 12.00 51.57
N ALA A 39 -1.42 11.10 50.61
CA ALA A 39 -0.59 9.93 50.42
C ALA A 39 0.81 10.31 49.92
N TRP A 40 0.90 11.21 48.93
CA TRP A 40 2.18 11.67 48.39
C TRP A 40 3.03 12.40 49.44
N LEU A 41 2.43 13.28 50.24
CA LEU A 41 3.12 14.00 51.33
C LEU A 41 3.69 13.08 52.41
N ARG A 42 3.11 11.90 52.61
CA ARG A 42 3.59 10.89 53.58
C ARG A 42 4.78 10.09 53.07
N ASP A 43 4.87 9.91 51.75
CA ASP A 43 5.89 9.07 51.11
C ASP A 43 6.89 9.94 50.34
N GLU A 44 6.65 10.14 49.04
CA GLU A 44 7.57 10.79 48.09
C GLU A 44 7.75 12.30 48.33
N GLY A 45 6.77 12.95 48.96
CA GLY A 45 6.75 14.37 49.27
C GLY A 45 7.22 14.73 50.69
N ALA A 46 7.81 13.78 51.42
CA ALA A 46 8.33 14.02 52.76
C ALA A 46 9.44 15.10 52.74
N GLY A 47 9.21 16.23 53.44
CA GLY A 47 10.13 17.38 53.44
C GLY A 47 9.87 18.43 52.36
N SER A 48 8.71 18.39 51.69
CA SER A 48 8.32 19.34 50.64
C SER A 48 7.94 20.76 51.14
N ASP A 49 8.05 21.03 52.44
CA ASP A 49 7.70 22.27 53.15
C ASP A 49 6.31 22.85 52.81
N LEU A 50 5.41 22.04 52.26
CA LEU A 50 4.08 22.46 51.84
C LEU A 50 3.19 22.69 53.06
N HIS A 51 2.76 23.94 53.30
CA HIS A 51 1.84 24.23 54.39
C HIS A 51 0.43 23.69 54.08
N ALA A 52 -0.33 23.31 55.11
CA ALA A 52 -1.67 22.74 54.97
C ALA A 52 -2.63 23.63 54.15
N SER A 53 -2.50 24.95 54.26
CA SER A 53 -3.29 25.91 53.46
C SER A 53 -2.91 25.90 51.97
N GLU A 54 -1.65 25.67 51.64
CA GLU A 54 -1.17 25.56 50.26
C GLU A 54 -1.54 24.22 49.65
N ALA A 55 -1.54 23.15 50.44
CA ALA A 55 -2.03 21.84 50.04
C ALA A 55 -3.51 21.87 49.66
N GLU A 56 -4.36 22.49 50.49
CA GLU A 56 -5.79 22.65 50.19
C GLU A 56 -6.02 23.54 48.95
N ALA A 57 -5.28 24.64 48.82
CA ALA A 57 -5.36 25.49 47.62
C ALA A 57 -4.97 24.72 46.34
N LEU A 58 -3.93 23.88 46.42
CA LEU A 58 -3.48 23.05 45.31
C LEU A 58 -4.52 21.99 44.90
N VAL A 59 -5.16 21.35 45.89
CA VAL A 59 -6.27 20.41 45.66
C VAL A 59 -7.45 21.11 44.97
N ASP A 60 -7.82 22.29 45.43
CA ASP A 60 -8.93 23.06 44.87
C ASP A 60 -8.63 23.52 43.44
N ASP A 61 -7.44 24.07 43.19
CA ASP A 61 -7.02 24.53 41.86
C ASP A 61 -6.98 23.38 40.85
N VAL A 62 -6.35 22.26 41.21
CA VAL A 62 -6.23 21.10 40.30
C VAL A 62 -7.59 20.46 40.06
N SER A 63 -8.37 20.20 41.11
CA SER A 63 -9.69 19.57 40.96
C SER A 63 -10.66 20.45 40.18
N PHE A 64 -10.68 21.77 40.42
CA PHE A 64 -11.49 22.72 39.67
C PHE A 64 -11.08 22.78 38.20
N TRP A 65 -9.78 22.94 37.92
CA TRP A 65 -9.30 23.02 36.55
C TRP A 65 -9.57 21.74 35.77
N VAL A 66 -9.31 20.57 36.37
CA VAL A 66 -9.52 19.26 35.72
C VAL A 66 -11.00 19.01 35.48
N ASN A 67 -11.88 19.35 36.42
CA ASN A 67 -13.32 19.22 36.24
C ASN A 67 -13.85 20.07 35.07
N GLN A 68 -13.41 21.33 34.98
CA GLN A 68 -13.84 22.26 33.94
C GLN A 68 -13.29 21.90 32.56
N ASN A 69 -12.00 21.53 32.49
CA ASN A 69 -11.27 21.46 31.21
C ASN A 69 -11.03 20.04 30.71
N TYR A 70 -11.04 19.03 31.58
CA TYR A 70 -10.72 17.65 31.20
C TYR A 70 -11.98 16.78 31.14
N ARG A 71 -12.38 16.42 29.92
CA ARG A 71 -13.48 15.48 29.68
C ARG A 71 -12.92 14.08 29.45
N ARG A 72 -13.63 13.07 29.96
CA ARG A 72 -13.31 11.66 29.71
C ARG A 72 -13.12 11.43 28.20
N PRO A 73 -11.92 11.04 27.73
CA PRO A 73 -11.73 10.72 26.33
C PRO A 73 -12.68 9.59 25.94
N LYS A 74 -13.47 9.78 24.87
CA LYS A 74 -14.28 8.69 24.32
C LYS A 74 -13.33 7.55 23.96
N ARG A 75 -13.45 6.40 24.63
CA ARG A 75 -12.72 5.18 24.26
C ARG A 75 -13.04 4.89 22.80
N LYS A 76 -12.07 5.14 21.91
CA LYS A 76 -12.17 4.66 20.54
C LYS A 76 -12.12 3.15 20.62
N ALA A 77 -13.06 2.46 19.98
CA ALA A 77 -12.90 1.03 19.76
C ALA A 77 -11.55 0.84 19.06
N GLU A 78 -10.63 0.13 19.69
CA GLU A 78 -9.35 -0.26 19.10
C GLU A 78 -9.63 -1.27 18.00
N ARG A 79 -10.06 -0.78 16.84
CA ARG A 79 -10.22 -1.61 15.66
C ARG A 79 -8.85 -1.97 15.13
N ARG A 80 -8.57 -3.27 15.04
CA ARG A 80 -7.31 -3.78 14.51
C ARG A 80 -7.09 -3.29 13.08
N ARG A 81 -5.83 -3.21 12.65
CA ARG A 81 -5.50 -2.69 11.32
C ARG A 81 -6.12 -3.57 10.22
N GLU A 82 -6.04 -4.88 10.37
CA GLU A 82 -6.61 -5.84 9.42
C GLU A 82 -8.13 -5.78 9.39
N GLU A 83 -8.80 -5.58 10.53
CA GLU A 83 -10.25 -5.34 10.56
C GLU A 83 -10.64 -4.08 9.77
N ARG A 84 -9.80 -3.03 9.82
CA ARG A 84 -9.99 -1.82 9.01
C ARG A 84 -9.72 -2.05 7.53
N ALA A 85 -8.74 -2.88 7.18
CA ALA A 85 -8.44 -3.26 5.81
C ALA A 85 -9.55 -4.13 5.20
N ALA A 86 -9.98 -5.20 5.89
CA ALA A 86 -11.10 -6.06 5.50
C ALA A 86 -12.37 -5.23 5.27
N SER A 87 -12.68 -4.37 6.24
CA SER A 87 -13.76 -3.39 6.17
C SER A 87 -13.69 -2.44 4.97
N ALA A 88 -12.49 -2.13 4.50
CA ALA A 88 -12.29 -1.30 3.32
C ALA A 88 -12.49 -2.11 2.04
N MET A 89 -12.03 -3.37 2.03
CA MET A 89 -12.13 -4.28 0.89
C MET A 89 -13.59 -4.64 0.54
N VAL A 90 -14.44 -4.85 1.54
CA VAL A 90 -15.86 -5.17 1.30
C VAL A 90 -16.72 -3.93 0.98
N ALA A 91 -16.15 -2.73 0.94
CA ALA A 91 -16.94 -1.51 0.75
C ALA A 91 -17.61 -1.46 -0.63
N SER A 92 -16.95 -1.96 -1.68
CA SER A 92 -17.49 -2.06 -3.04
C SER A 92 -18.65 -3.04 -3.14
N PHE A 93 -18.59 -4.16 -2.42
CA PHE A 93 -19.65 -5.16 -2.36
C PHE A 93 -20.99 -4.53 -1.92
N PHE A 94 -20.97 -3.62 -0.94
CA PHE A 94 -22.18 -2.91 -0.52
C PHE A 94 -22.74 -1.91 -1.54
N LEU A 95 -21.97 -1.50 -2.55
CA LEU A 95 -22.51 -0.76 -3.70
C LEU A 95 -23.23 -1.70 -4.67
N GLU A 96 -22.68 -2.90 -4.88
CA GLU A 96 -23.26 -3.94 -5.73
C GLU A 96 -24.54 -4.50 -5.11
N GLU A 97 -24.54 -4.82 -3.81
CA GLU A 97 -25.74 -5.23 -3.09
C GLU A 97 -26.82 -4.15 -3.12
N ALA A 98 -26.45 -2.87 -3.01
CA ALA A 98 -27.42 -1.79 -3.14
C ALA A 98 -28.07 -1.80 -4.52
N ALA A 99 -27.30 -2.03 -5.59
CA ALA A 99 -27.84 -2.14 -6.94
C ALA A 99 -28.73 -3.39 -7.11
N GLN A 100 -28.31 -4.54 -6.56
CA GLN A 100 -29.08 -5.79 -6.59
C GLN A 100 -30.39 -5.68 -5.81
N ALA A 101 -30.41 -4.91 -4.72
CA ALA A 101 -31.61 -4.58 -3.96
C ALA A 101 -32.49 -3.49 -4.62
N GLY A 102 -32.22 -3.11 -5.88
CA GLY A 102 -32.99 -2.11 -6.62
C GLY A 102 -32.76 -0.67 -6.16
N LEU A 103 -31.76 -0.42 -5.32
CA LEU A 103 -31.40 0.90 -4.82
C LEU A 103 -30.31 1.55 -5.67
N LYS A 104 -30.26 2.88 -5.67
CA LYS A 104 -29.16 3.62 -6.31
C LYS A 104 -27.81 3.25 -5.64
N PRO A 105 -26.78 2.80 -6.38
CA PRO A 105 -25.47 2.46 -5.85
C PRO A 105 -24.75 3.74 -5.40
N SER A 106 -25.02 4.15 -4.17
CA SER A 106 -24.55 5.41 -3.58
C SER A 106 -23.91 5.15 -2.23
N ILE A 107 -22.97 6.02 -1.85
CA ILE A 107 -22.29 5.97 -0.54
C ILE A 107 -23.30 5.91 0.61
N ARG A 108 -24.44 6.61 0.49
CA ARG A 108 -25.49 6.63 1.52
C ARG A 108 -26.15 5.26 1.69
N ASN A 109 -26.51 4.61 0.59
CA ASN A 109 -27.16 3.30 0.61
C ASN A 109 -26.18 2.20 1.02
N ALA A 110 -24.96 2.22 0.49
CA ALA A 110 -23.89 1.31 0.91
C ALA A 110 -23.57 1.46 2.41
N ALA A 111 -23.50 2.70 2.92
CA ALA A 111 -23.28 2.94 4.35
C ALA A 111 -24.42 2.39 5.21
N ARG A 112 -25.67 2.58 4.76
CA ARG A 112 -26.86 2.03 5.44
C ARG A 112 -26.83 0.50 5.49
N MET A 113 -26.57 -0.16 4.36
CA MET A 113 -26.50 -1.62 4.28
C MET A 113 -25.35 -2.20 5.11
N ALA A 114 -24.19 -1.52 5.11
CA ALA A 114 -23.04 -1.94 5.90
C ALA A 114 -23.15 -1.62 7.40
N GLY A 115 -24.20 -0.92 7.86
CA GLY A 115 -24.32 -0.44 9.24
C GLY A 115 -23.22 0.55 9.64
N ARG A 116 -22.72 1.37 8.70
CA ARG A 116 -21.60 2.30 8.89
C ARG A 116 -22.00 3.74 8.70
N SER A 117 -21.18 4.65 9.25
CA SER A 117 -21.32 6.07 8.93
C SER A 117 -21.00 6.34 7.45
N LYS A 118 -21.69 7.32 6.87
CA LYS A 118 -21.46 7.78 5.49
C LYS A 118 -20.00 8.20 5.24
N SER A 119 -19.37 8.84 6.22
CA SER A 119 -17.97 9.30 6.12
C SER A 119 -16.98 8.14 6.12
N THR A 120 -17.21 7.10 6.93
CA THR A 120 -16.41 5.88 6.92
C THR A 120 -16.53 5.14 5.58
N MET A 121 -17.75 4.97 5.09
CA MET A 121 -17.97 4.31 3.79
C MET A 121 -17.34 5.10 2.63
N ALA A 122 -17.50 6.43 2.63
CA ALA A 122 -16.85 7.30 1.64
C ALA A 122 -15.32 7.15 1.65
N ARG A 123 -14.71 7.06 2.84
CA ARG A 123 -13.27 6.84 2.99
C ARG A 123 -12.86 5.48 2.44
N HIS A 124 -13.60 4.42 2.72
CA HIS A 124 -13.27 3.07 2.26
C HIS A 124 -13.40 2.94 0.74
N LEU A 125 -14.50 3.42 0.16
CA LEU A 125 -14.69 3.44 -1.29
C LEU A 125 -13.62 4.28 -2.00
N ARG A 126 -13.24 5.42 -1.41
CA ARG A 126 -12.12 6.24 -1.90
C ARG A 126 -10.79 5.49 -1.85
N LEU A 127 -10.55 4.68 -0.82
CA LEU A 127 -9.36 3.83 -0.73
C LEU A 127 -9.31 2.77 -1.84
N GLN A 128 -10.46 2.36 -2.36
CA GLN A 128 -10.54 1.43 -3.49
C GLN A 128 -10.52 2.12 -4.85
N GLY A 129 -10.39 3.46 -4.90
CA GLY A 129 -10.54 4.24 -6.13
C GLY A 129 -11.97 4.25 -6.69
N ILE A 130 -12.92 3.63 -5.99
CA ILE A 130 -14.31 3.48 -6.40
C ILE A 130 -15.09 4.71 -5.96
N ALA A 131 -15.42 5.54 -6.94
CA ALA A 131 -16.44 6.56 -6.80
C ALA A 131 -17.38 6.39 -7.99
N PRO A 132 -18.65 5.98 -7.79
CA PRO A 132 -19.61 5.78 -8.88
C PRO A 132 -19.77 7.01 -9.80
N VAL A 133 -19.52 8.20 -9.25
CA VAL A 133 -19.56 9.47 -10.01
C VAL A 133 -18.25 9.71 -10.78
N ARG A 134 -17.13 9.14 -10.36
CA ARG A 134 -15.80 9.37 -10.93
C ARG A 134 -15.69 8.80 -12.35
N GLU A 135 -16.17 7.59 -12.59
CA GLU A 135 -16.14 7.06 -13.97
C GLU A 135 -17.07 7.81 -14.91
N LYS A 136 -18.24 8.23 -14.42
CA LYS A 136 -19.12 9.12 -15.19
C LYS A 136 -18.43 10.46 -15.51
N LYS A 137 -17.68 11.02 -14.56
CA LYS A 137 -16.88 12.24 -14.77
C LYS A 137 -15.74 12.03 -15.76
N ILE A 138 -15.01 10.92 -15.69
CA ILE A 138 -13.95 10.57 -16.64
C ILE A 138 -14.53 10.37 -18.04
N ALA A 139 -15.68 9.70 -18.16
CA ALA A 139 -16.37 9.52 -19.42
C ALA A 139 -16.85 10.82 -20.06
N ALA A 140 -17.13 11.85 -19.25
CA ALA A 140 -17.53 13.18 -19.72
C ALA A 140 -16.35 14.10 -20.13
N LEU A 141 -15.10 13.68 -19.90
CA LEU A 141 -13.92 14.42 -20.33
C LEU A 141 -13.68 14.28 -21.84
N ALA A 142 -13.09 15.31 -22.45
CA ALA A 142 -12.58 15.23 -23.81
C ALA A 142 -11.53 14.10 -23.94
N ALA A 143 -11.41 13.49 -25.12
CA ALA A 143 -10.58 12.30 -25.33
C ALA A 143 -9.13 12.42 -24.82
N PRO A 144 -8.40 13.55 -25.02
CA PRO A 144 -7.06 13.71 -24.46
C PRO A 144 -7.04 13.79 -22.93
N ALA A 145 -8.00 14.49 -22.31
CA ALA A 145 -8.13 14.58 -20.86
C ALA A 145 -8.54 13.24 -20.24
N LYS A 146 -9.42 12.48 -20.92
CA LYS A 146 -9.80 11.12 -20.53
C LYS A 146 -8.61 10.16 -20.55
N ARG A 147 -7.80 10.20 -21.61
CA ARG A 147 -6.57 9.40 -21.73
C ARG A 147 -5.57 9.78 -20.63
N LEU A 148 -5.36 11.06 -20.40
CA LEU A 148 -4.49 11.54 -19.32
C LEU A 148 -4.99 11.08 -17.95
N ALA A 149 -6.28 11.18 -17.65
CA ALA A 149 -6.84 10.69 -16.38
C ALA A 149 -6.59 9.18 -16.16
N ARG A 150 -6.67 8.37 -17.22
CA ARG A 150 -6.37 6.93 -17.18
C ARG A 150 -4.88 6.64 -16.96
N ILE A 151 -3.99 7.42 -17.58
CA ILE A 151 -2.53 7.36 -17.34
C ILE A 151 -2.21 7.68 -15.87
N LEU A 152 -2.84 8.73 -15.33
CA LEU A 152 -2.66 9.08 -13.92
C LEU A 152 -3.16 7.96 -12.99
N ASP A 153 -4.27 7.30 -13.33
CA ASP A 153 -4.80 6.17 -12.57
C ASP A 153 -3.90 4.93 -12.58
N SER A 154 -3.30 4.59 -13.72
CA SER A 154 -2.39 3.45 -13.83
C SER A 154 -1.03 3.73 -13.19
N THR A 155 -0.62 5.01 -13.12
CA THR A 155 0.68 5.42 -12.59
C THR A 155 0.67 5.60 -11.08
N PHE A 156 -0.36 6.27 -10.55
CA PHE A 156 -0.35 6.79 -9.19
C PHE A 156 -1.30 6.01 -8.26
N PRO A 157 -0.76 5.32 -7.22
CA PRO A 157 -1.60 4.65 -6.24
C PRO A 157 -2.46 5.63 -5.42
N ILE A 158 -3.26 5.07 -4.52
CA ILE A 158 -4.42 5.69 -3.87
C ILE A 158 -4.08 6.93 -2.99
N ASP A 159 -2.82 7.12 -2.60
CA ASP A 159 -2.32 8.28 -1.87
C ASP A 159 -0.87 8.64 -2.24
N GLY A 160 -0.58 9.95 -2.24
CA GLY A 160 0.78 10.47 -2.48
C GLY A 160 0.80 11.76 -3.31
N ALA A 161 1.99 12.33 -3.38
CA ALA A 161 2.35 13.41 -4.28
C ALA A 161 3.61 12.97 -5.02
N TRP A 162 3.68 13.26 -6.32
CA TRP A 162 4.77 12.82 -7.18
C TRP A 162 5.13 13.89 -8.19
N LEU A 163 6.38 13.86 -8.65
CA LEU A 163 6.87 14.69 -9.73
C LEU A 163 6.96 13.91 -11.02
N VAL A 164 6.63 14.56 -12.12
CA VAL A 164 6.76 14.00 -13.48
C VAL A 164 7.34 15.07 -14.38
N GLN A 165 8.27 14.70 -15.26
CA GLN A 165 8.75 15.62 -16.28
C GLN A 165 7.68 15.92 -17.32
N VAL A 166 7.59 17.17 -17.76
CA VAL A 166 6.63 17.62 -18.78
C VAL A 166 6.85 16.87 -20.10
N ASP A 167 8.10 16.67 -20.51
CA ASP A 167 8.39 15.96 -21.77
C ASP A 167 8.01 14.49 -21.71
N HIS A 168 8.23 13.84 -20.56
CA HIS A 168 7.75 12.47 -20.34
C HIS A 168 6.23 12.39 -20.35
N CYS A 169 5.54 13.35 -19.70
CA CYS A 169 4.07 13.48 -19.79
C CYS A 169 3.59 13.58 -21.24
N ILE A 170 4.26 14.39 -22.05
CA ILE A 170 3.89 14.61 -23.45
C ILE A 170 4.12 13.35 -24.29
N ALA A 171 5.30 12.75 -24.19
CA ALA A 171 5.64 11.52 -24.89
C ALA A 171 4.62 10.42 -24.58
N LYS A 172 4.25 10.26 -23.30
CA LYS A 172 3.31 9.23 -22.88
C LYS A 172 1.87 9.51 -23.31
N LEU A 173 1.43 10.77 -23.20
CA LEU A 173 0.05 11.13 -23.50
C LEU A 173 -0.28 11.01 -24.98
N TRP A 174 0.58 11.53 -25.85
CA TRP A 174 0.30 11.60 -27.29
C TRP A 174 0.87 10.43 -28.08
N ASP A 175 2.06 9.94 -27.72
CA ASP A 175 2.77 8.94 -28.52
C ASP A 175 2.92 7.58 -27.80
N ASP A 176 2.51 7.48 -26.52
CA ASP A 176 2.69 6.30 -25.65
C ASP A 176 4.16 5.88 -25.42
N LEU A 177 5.08 6.81 -25.65
CA LEU A 177 6.53 6.61 -25.49
C LEU A 177 7.01 7.10 -24.12
N ASP A 178 8.17 6.59 -23.69
CA ASP A 178 8.81 7.03 -22.44
C ASP A 178 9.72 8.24 -22.63
N VAL A 179 10.13 8.53 -23.86
CA VAL A 179 10.99 9.67 -24.20
C VAL A 179 10.38 10.44 -25.36
N LEU A 180 10.45 11.77 -25.30
CA LEU A 180 9.96 12.63 -26.37
C LEU A 180 10.87 12.50 -27.60
N PRO A 181 10.36 12.13 -28.78
CA PRO A 181 11.20 11.96 -29.97
C PRO A 181 11.98 13.24 -30.33
N GLU A 182 13.29 13.10 -30.57
CA GLU A 182 14.14 14.22 -30.99
C GLU A 182 13.66 14.80 -32.33
N ALA A 183 13.29 13.93 -33.28
CA ALA A 183 12.82 14.27 -34.61
C ALA A 183 11.45 14.97 -34.67
N MET A 184 10.74 15.12 -33.54
CA MET A 184 9.43 15.78 -33.55
C MET A 184 9.56 17.29 -33.82
N PRO A 185 8.72 17.87 -34.71
CA PRO A 185 8.75 19.29 -35.04
C PRO A 185 8.62 20.20 -33.81
N ARG A 186 9.39 21.29 -33.77
CA ARG A 186 9.40 22.26 -32.66
C ARG A 186 8.01 22.88 -32.41
N SER A 187 7.25 23.14 -33.47
CA SER A 187 5.87 23.65 -33.38
C SER A 187 4.95 22.68 -32.62
N THR A 188 5.01 21.39 -32.96
CA THR A 188 4.24 20.32 -32.29
C THR A 188 4.64 20.17 -30.82
N LYS A 189 5.94 20.23 -30.50
CA LYS A 189 6.44 20.19 -29.11
C LYS A 189 5.88 21.35 -28.29
N SER A 190 5.96 22.57 -28.83
CA SER A 190 5.46 23.78 -28.17
C SER A 190 3.95 23.74 -27.95
N GLU A 191 3.18 23.30 -28.96
CA GLU A 191 1.72 23.19 -28.85
C GLU A 191 1.30 22.17 -27.78
N ARG A 192 1.97 21.00 -27.75
CA ARG A 192 1.70 19.97 -26.73
C ARG A 192 2.09 20.43 -25.32
N ARG A 193 3.23 21.12 -25.16
CA ARG A 193 3.64 21.76 -23.90
C ARG A 193 2.62 22.79 -23.42
N LYS A 194 2.04 23.59 -24.32
CA LYS A 194 0.99 24.56 -23.98
C LYS A 194 -0.33 23.91 -23.59
N LYS A 195 -0.72 22.81 -24.25
CA LYS A 195 -1.97 22.07 -24.00
C LYS A 195 -1.94 21.25 -22.71
N LEU A 196 -0.78 20.76 -22.28
CA LEU A 196 -0.68 19.90 -21.09
C LEU A 196 -1.21 20.57 -19.80
N PRO A 197 -0.83 21.82 -19.45
CA PRO A 197 -1.41 22.55 -18.33
C PRO A 197 -2.94 22.66 -18.39
N GLU A 198 -3.51 22.91 -19.57
CA GLU A 198 -4.97 23.02 -19.77
C GLU A 198 -5.68 21.69 -19.48
N LEU A 199 -5.10 20.57 -19.93
CA LEU A 199 -5.62 19.23 -19.66
C LEU A 199 -5.51 18.87 -18.17
N MET A 200 -4.39 19.20 -17.53
CA MET A 200 -4.18 19.01 -16.09
C MET A 200 -5.15 19.83 -15.24
N ALA A 201 -5.42 21.08 -15.65
CA ALA A 201 -6.42 21.94 -15.03
C ALA A 201 -7.83 21.37 -15.21
N THR A 202 -8.16 20.86 -16.40
CA THR A 202 -9.45 20.20 -16.70
C THR A 202 -9.68 18.98 -15.80
N ILE A 203 -8.67 18.14 -15.63
CA ILE A 203 -8.72 16.97 -14.72
C ILE A 203 -8.92 17.41 -13.26
N THR A 204 -8.20 18.44 -12.83
CA THR A 204 -8.32 18.99 -11.47
C THR A 204 -9.72 19.57 -11.22
N ALA A 205 -10.26 20.30 -12.20
CA ALA A 205 -11.60 20.89 -12.16
C ALA A 205 -12.72 19.84 -12.17
N ALA A 206 -12.54 18.73 -12.90
CA ALA A 206 -13.49 17.61 -12.90
C ALA A 206 -13.66 16.98 -11.51
N GLY A 207 -12.72 17.20 -10.59
CA GLY A 207 -12.82 16.73 -9.21
C GLY A 207 -12.85 15.20 -9.14
N ILE A 208 -12.02 14.54 -9.97
CA ILE A 208 -11.84 13.08 -10.00
C ILE A 208 -10.76 12.59 -9.01
N GLY A 209 -10.22 13.51 -8.20
CA GLY A 209 -9.30 13.19 -7.11
C GLY A 209 -7.82 13.42 -7.41
N PHE A 210 -7.49 13.95 -8.60
CA PHE A 210 -6.15 14.45 -8.91
C PHE A 210 -6.10 15.97 -8.75
N ASN A 211 -5.02 16.47 -8.19
CA ASN A 211 -4.67 17.88 -8.19
C ASN A 211 -3.29 17.97 -8.83
N ALA A 212 -3.20 18.67 -9.95
CA ALA A 212 -1.96 18.84 -10.68
C ALA A 212 -1.54 20.31 -10.66
N LEU A 213 -0.24 20.56 -10.56
CA LEU A 213 0.38 21.86 -10.74
C LEU A 213 1.55 21.71 -11.71
N VAL A 214 1.58 22.54 -12.75
CA VAL A 214 2.70 22.60 -13.70
C VAL A 214 3.57 23.78 -13.33
N ASN A 215 4.87 23.58 -13.16
CA ASN A 215 5.86 24.62 -12.92
C ASN A 215 7.11 24.35 -13.76
N GLY A 216 7.39 25.19 -14.74
CA GLY A 216 8.47 24.98 -15.71
C GLY A 216 8.34 23.63 -16.44
N ASP A 217 9.40 22.83 -16.39
CA ASP A 217 9.47 21.51 -17.03
C ASP A 217 8.99 20.35 -16.13
N VAL A 218 8.36 20.65 -14.99
CA VAL A 218 7.90 19.65 -14.02
C VAL A 218 6.42 19.78 -13.72
N VAL A 219 5.75 18.62 -13.57
CA VAL A 219 4.36 18.48 -13.13
C VAL A 219 4.33 17.82 -11.76
N ALA A 220 3.83 18.55 -10.77
CA ALA A 220 3.46 18.02 -9.48
C ALA A 220 2.06 17.43 -9.53
N VAL A 221 1.92 16.13 -9.30
CA VAL A 221 0.62 15.43 -9.25
C VAL A 221 0.38 14.93 -7.83
N ARG A 222 -0.71 15.37 -7.21
CA ARG A 222 -1.14 14.91 -5.90
C ARG A 222 -2.52 14.31 -5.94
N ARG A 223 -2.65 13.09 -5.39
CA ARG A 223 -3.96 12.45 -5.24
C ARG A 223 -4.62 12.91 -3.95
N GLY A 224 -5.80 13.52 -4.08
CA GLY A 224 -6.68 13.86 -2.97
C GLY A 224 -6.59 15.30 -2.48
N ARG A 225 -5.65 15.62 -1.58
CA ARG A 225 -5.52 16.99 -1.05
C ARG A 225 -4.90 17.91 -2.12
N ARG A 226 -5.32 19.17 -2.15
CA ARG A 226 -4.70 20.23 -2.97
C ARG A 226 -3.37 20.66 -2.34
N PHE A 227 -2.48 21.23 -3.15
CA PHE A 227 -1.33 21.97 -2.64
C PHE A 227 -1.82 23.28 -1.99
N HIS A 228 -1.20 23.69 -0.88
CA HIS A 228 -1.59 24.86 -0.09
C HIS A 228 -1.03 26.18 -0.68
N GLY A 229 -1.15 26.34 -2.00
CA GLY A 229 -0.63 27.49 -2.75
C GLY A 229 0.62 27.16 -3.56
N MET A 230 1.01 28.08 -4.43
CA MET A 230 2.10 27.88 -5.40
C MET A 230 3.48 27.88 -4.73
N LYS A 231 3.68 28.66 -3.67
CA LYS A 231 4.95 28.73 -2.92
C LYS A 231 5.26 27.41 -2.19
N ASP A 232 4.29 26.87 -1.47
CA ASP A 232 4.43 25.57 -0.77
C ASP A 232 4.62 24.42 -1.76
N ALA A 233 3.94 24.48 -2.91
CA ALA A 233 4.12 23.48 -3.97
C ALA A 233 5.52 23.54 -4.56
N ALA A 234 6.03 24.74 -4.89
CA ALA A 234 7.37 24.90 -5.43
C ALA A 234 8.47 24.41 -4.47
N ALA A 235 8.37 24.75 -3.18
CA ALA A 235 9.30 24.28 -2.16
C ALA A 235 9.26 22.75 -1.99
N TRP A 236 8.07 22.15 -2.05
CA TRP A 236 7.94 20.69 -2.04
C TRP A 236 8.50 20.05 -3.32
N MET A 237 8.28 20.66 -4.49
CA MET A 237 8.80 20.14 -5.76
C MET A 237 10.33 20.10 -5.77
N GLU A 238 11.00 21.15 -5.29
CA GLU A 238 12.46 21.21 -5.22
C GLU A 238 13.03 20.13 -4.30
N GLU A 239 12.44 19.94 -3.12
CA GLU A 239 12.89 18.91 -2.16
C GLU A 239 12.59 17.49 -2.67
N GLU A 240 11.43 17.27 -3.29
CA GLU A 240 11.05 15.96 -3.82
C GLU A 240 11.91 15.56 -5.02
N GLU A 241 12.30 16.51 -5.87
CA GLU A 241 13.25 16.29 -6.97
C GLU A 241 14.62 15.84 -6.44
N ARG A 242 15.09 16.47 -5.36
CA ARG A 242 16.37 16.13 -4.72
C ARG A 242 16.39 14.74 -4.07
N VAL A 243 15.28 14.33 -3.45
CA VAL A 243 15.23 13.12 -2.61
C VAL A 243 14.73 11.90 -3.37
N ASN A 244 13.63 12.04 -4.12
CA ASN A 244 12.91 10.91 -4.73
C ASN A 244 12.93 10.92 -6.26
N GLY A 245 13.35 12.03 -6.88
CA GLY A 245 13.44 12.18 -8.33
C GLY A 245 12.08 12.13 -9.04
N PHE A 246 12.09 11.81 -10.33
CA PHE A 246 10.90 11.82 -11.18
C PHE A 246 10.23 10.45 -11.28
N ARG A 247 8.90 10.45 -11.26
CA ARG A 247 8.08 9.27 -11.50
C ARG A 247 7.80 9.11 -13.00
N LEU A 248 8.06 7.92 -13.53
CA LEU A 248 7.66 7.55 -14.89
C LEU A 248 6.16 7.18 -14.93
N LEU A 249 5.45 7.79 -15.87
CA LEU A 249 4.06 7.50 -16.20
C LEU A 249 3.93 6.14 -16.89
N ARG A 250 2.92 5.40 -16.49
CA ARG A 250 2.50 4.16 -17.13
C ARG A 250 1.42 4.47 -18.16
N GLY A 251 1.47 3.78 -19.30
CA GLY A 251 0.35 3.82 -20.25
C GLY A 251 -0.95 3.40 -19.53
N PRO A 252 -2.12 3.87 -19.99
CA PRO A 252 -3.36 3.33 -19.46
C PRO A 252 -3.39 1.84 -19.80
N GLU A 253 -3.78 0.99 -18.85
CA GLU A 253 -4.18 -0.38 -19.17
C GLU A 253 -5.38 -0.26 -20.11
N THR A 254 -5.14 -0.27 -21.42
CA THR A 254 -6.20 -0.37 -22.39
C THR A 254 -6.72 -1.79 -22.30
N ASP A 255 -8.04 -1.94 -22.14
CA ASP A 255 -8.81 -3.19 -22.28
C ASP A 255 -8.61 -3.90 -23.64
N GLY A 256 -7.68 -3.44 -24.49
CA GLY A 256 -7.42 -3.96 -25.83
C GLY A 256 -5.93 -3.97 -26.24
N ARG A 257 -4.96 -3.77 -25.34
CA ARG A 257 -3.59 -4.23 -25.65
C ARG A 257 -3.65 -5.75 -25.82
N LYS A 258 -2.96 -6.30 -26.83
CA LYS A 258 -2.65 -7.74 -26.89
C LYS A 258 -2.16 -8.11 -25.48
N GLN A 259 -2.96 -8.86 -24.73
CA GLN A 259 -2.54 -9.35 -23.43
C GLN A 259 -1.51 -10.43 -23.71
N TRP A 260 -0.25 -10.02 -23.68
CA TRP A 260 0.87 -10.94 -23.74
C TRP A 260 0.77 -11.94 -22.60
N PHE A 261 1.12 -13.19 -22.87
CA PHE A 261 1.14 -14.26 -21.90
C PHE A 261 1.99 -13.86 -20.69
N TRP A 262 3.19 -13.31 -20.95
CA TRP A 262 4.16 -12.93 -19.93
C TRP A 262 3.85 -11.61 -19.19
N ASP A 263 2.86 -10.84 -19.66
CA ASP A 263 2.37 -9.66 -18.95
C ASP A 263 1.25 -10.00 -17.95
N ASP A 264 0.85 -11.27 -17.84
CA ASP A 264 -0.03 -11.71 -16.76
C ASP A 264 0.69 -11.52 -15.40
N PRO A 265 0.10 -10.76 -14.46
CA PRO A 265 0.76 -10.42 -13.21
C PRO A 265 1.06 -11.65 -12.35
N TRP A 266 0.28 -12.73 -12.46
CA TRP A 266 0.53 -13.96 -11.72
C TRP A 266 1.70 -14.75 -12.30
N VAL A 267 1.77 -14.87 -13.63
CA VAL A 267 2.90 -15.52 -14.31
C VAL A 267 4.19 -14.74 -14.02
N ALA A 268 4.15 -13.41 -14.12
CA ALA A 268 5.28 -12.55 -13.82
C ALA A 268 5.73 -12.65 -12.35
N ASP A 269 4.79 -12.69 -11.40
CA ASP A 269 5.10 -12.80 -9.99
C ASP A 269 5.70 -14.17 -9.62
N VAL A 270 5.14 -15.25 -10.15
CA VAL A 270 5.67 -16.61 -9.92
C VAL A 270 7.07 -16.75 -10.51
N LEU A 271 7.28 -16.29 -11.75
CA LEU A 271 8.61 -16.29 -12.36
C LEU A 271 9.62 -15.47 -11.54
N ALA A 272 9.21 -14.32 -11.01
CA ALA A 272 10.07 -13.48 -10.15
C ALA A 272 10.42 -14.17 -8.81
N VAL A 273 9.46 -14.85 -8.18
CA VAL A 273 9.68 -15.65 -6.97
C VAL A 273 10.61 -16.83 -7.23
N MET A 274 10.35 -17.60 -8.28
CA MET A 274 11.23 -18.72 -8.65
C MET A 274 12.66 -18.24 -8.91
N SER A 275 12.81 -17.12 -9.62
CA SER A 275 14.13 -16.58 -9.94
C SER A 275 14.87 -15.94 -8.75
N THR A 276 14.19 -15.66 -7.64
CA THR A 276 14.84 -15.05 -6.46
C THR A 276 15.74 -16.05 -5.73
N GLY A 277 15.66 -17.35 -6.06
CA GLY A 277 16.58 -18.39 -5.59
C GLY A 277 18.06 -18.16 -5.91
N ALA A 278 18.42 -17.20 -6.77
CA ALA A 278 19.82 -16.80 -7.01
C ALA A 278 20.32 -15.63 -6.14
N ILE A 279 19.40 -14.82 -5.58
CA ILE A 279 19.70 -13.53 -4.92
C ILE A 279 19.17 -13.44 -3.48
N TRP A 280 18.75 -14.56 -2.89
CA TRP A 280 18.14 -14.64 -1.55
C TRP A 280 19.01 -14.10 -0.42
N ARG A 281 20.35 -14.10 -0.60
CA ARG A 281 21.30 -13.56 0.38
C ARG A 281 21.18 -12.05 0.53
N THR A 282 20.93 -11.36 -0.58
CA THR A 282 20.92 -9.90 -0.63
C THR A 282 19.82 -9.44 -1.56
N PHE A 283 18.69 -9.01 -0.99
CA PHE A 283 17.68 -8.28 -1.74
C PHE A 283 18.17 -6.84 -1.95
N PRO A 284 18.25 -6.32 -3.19
CA PRO A 284 18.71 -4.95 -3.44
C PRO A 284 17.76 -3.89 -2.88
N ASP A 285 16.46 -4.17 -2.92
CA ASP A 285 15.40 -3.30 -2.42
C ASP A 285 14.12 -4.11 -2.14
N ALA A 286 13.19 -3.58 -1.34
CA ALA A 286 11.94 -4.27 -1.01
C ALA A 286 11.02 -4.52 -2.22
N GLY A 287 11.26 -3.87 -3.37
CA GLY A 287 10.58 -4.14 -4.62
C GLY A 287 10.73 -5.59 -5.08
N HIS A 288 11.87 -6.22 -4.82
CA HIS A 288 12.13 -7.63 -5.12
C HIS A 288 11.26 -8.59 -4.29
N LEU A 289 10.71 -8.14 -3.15
CA LEU A 289 9.83 -8.91 -2.28
C LEU A 289 8.34 -8.64 -2.52
N LYS A 290 7.98 -7.70 -3.41
CA LYS A 290 6.57 -7.45 -3.77
C LYS A 290 5.88 -8.67 -4.38
N PRO A 291 6.50 -9.46 -5.28
CA PRO A 291 5.89 -10.70 -5.78
C PRO A 291 5.54 -11.68 -4.65
N TRP A 292 6.45 -11.88 -3.71
CA TRP A 292 6.23 -12.73 -2.52
C TRP A 292 5.01 -12.27 -1.72
N LEU A 293 4.90 -10.97 -1.43
CA LEU A 293 3.76 -10.42 -0.70
C LEU A 293 2.43 -10.59 -1.45
N ARG A 294 2.44 -10.48 -2.79
CA ARG A 294 1.23 -10.63 -3.63
C ARG A 294 0.76 -12.07 -3.76
N LEU A 295 1.69 -13.03 -3.76
CA LEU A 295 1.40 -14.46 -3.79
C LEU A 295 1.02 -14.99 -2.41
N LEU A 296 1.85 -14.73 -1.38
CA LEU A 296 1.65 -15.19 0.00
C LEU A 296 0.43 -14.53 0.66
N ARG A 297 0.18 -13.27 0.34
CA ARG A 297 -0.89 -12.43 0.92
C ARG A 297 -0.95 -12.53 2.45
N PRO A 298 0.16 -12.27 3.16
CA PRO A 298 0.23 -12.51 4.60
C PRO A 298 -0.60 -11.51 5.41
N LEU A 299 -1.00 -10.39 4.80
CA LEU A 299 -1.85 -9.33 5.34
C LEU A 299 -2.75 -8.76 4.23
N LEU A 300 -3.91 -8.21 4.60
CA LEU A 300 -4.75 -7.42 3.70
C LEU A 300 -4.14 -6.04 3.42
N ASP A 301 -3.49 -5.40 4.40
CA ASP A 301 -2.67 -4.20 4.20
C ASP A 301 -1.18 -4.54 4.39
N PRO A 302 -0.40 -4.77 3.31
CA PRO A 302 0.99 -5.18 3.43
C PRO A 302 1.95 -4.03 3.80
N ARG A 303 1.51 -2.77 3.78
CA ARG A 303 2.39 -1.59 3.97
C ARG A 303 3.22 -1.61 5.27
N PRO A 304 2.68 -2.02 6.43
CA PRO A 304 3.48 -2.11 7.66
C PRO A 304 4.61 -3.13 7.52
N LEU A 305 4.35 -4.25 6.85
CA LEU A 305 5.35 -5.27 6.61
C LEU A 305 6.41 -4.78 5.62
N VAL A 306 6.03 -4.03 4.59
CA VAL A 306 6.98 -3.40 3.65
C VAL A 306 7.99 -2.51 4.38
N ALA A 307 7.57 -1.73 5.38
CA ALA A 307 8.49 -0.89 6.15
C ALA A 307 9.52 -1.71 6.96
N VAL A 308 9.09 -2.84 7.52
CA VAL A 308 9.98 -3.78 8.21
C VAL A 308 10.95 -4.41 7.21
N ILE A 309 10.47 -4.79 6.03
CA ILE A 309 11.29 -5.33 4.94
C ILE A 309 12.32 -4.32 4.46
N ASP A 310 11.93 -3.06 4.21
CA ASP A 310 12.85 -2.00 3.80
C ASP A 310 13.98 -1.81 4.83
N THR A 311 13.64 -1.91 6.12
CA THR A 311 14.62 -1.83 7.21
C THR A 311 15.55 -3.05 7.21
N ALA A 312 15.00 -4.26 7.02
CA ALA A 312 15.77 -5.49 6.89
C ALA A 312 16.74 -5.42 5.70
N VAL A 313 16.26 -4.97 4.53
CA VAL A 313 17.09 -4.81 3.32
C VAL A 313 18.25 -3.84 3.53
N ARG A 314 17.99 -2.69 4.19
CA ARG A 314 19.05 -1.71 4.51
C ARG A 314 20.05 -2.22 5.56
N GLY A 315 19.61 -3.08 6.47
CA GLY A 315 20.48 -3.74 7.46
C GLY A 315 21.32 -4.88 6.87
N ALA A 316 20.75 -5.61 5.91
CA ALA A 316 21.32 -6.83 5.32
C ALA A 316 22.47 -6.60 4.33
N ILE A 317 23.08 -5.41 4.29
CA ILE A 317 24.16 -5.06 3.35
C ILE A 317 25.41 -5.97 3.52
N GLN A 318 25.51 -6.73 4.62
CA GLN A 318 26.55 -7.75 4.85
C GLN A 318 26.04 -9.09 5.46
N GLY A 319 24.73 -9.35 5.48
CA GLY A 319 24.12 -10.39 6.33
C GLY A 319 23.08 -11.30 5.65
N ASP A 320 22.45 -12.16 6.46
CA ASP A 320 21.34 -13.03 6.06
C ASP A 320 20.00 -12.29 6.25
N PHE A 321 19.37 -11.92 5.13
CA PHE A 321 18.09 -11.22 5.13
C PHE A 321 17.01 -11.91 5.97
N VAL A 322 16.94 -13.25 5.96
CA VAL A 322 15.93 -14.00 6.71
C VAL A 322 16.12 -13.80 8.21
N LEU A 323 17.38 -13.85 8.66
CA LEU A 323 17.74 -13.63 10.06
C LEU A 323 17.43 -12.21 10.51
N ASP A 324 17.79 -11.22 9.70
CA ASP A 324 17.52 -9.80 9.97
C ASP A 324 16.01 -9.51 10.03
N LEU A 325 15.25 -10.05 9.08
CA LEU A 325 13.79 -9.92 9.07
C LEU A 325 13.17 -10.54 10.33
N ARG A 326 13.62 -11.73 10.75
CA ARG A 326 13.13 -12.38 11.98
C ARG A 326 13.46 -11.57 13.22
N GLY A 327 14.67 -11.00 13.30
CA GLY A 327 15.10 -10.13 14.39
C GLY A 327 14.24 -8.87 14.50
N LEU A 328 14.02 -8.17 13.39
CA LEU A 328 13.18 -6.97 13.36
C LEU A 328 11.71 -7.27 13.69
N CYS A 329 11.20 -8.43 13.27
CA CYS A 329 9.83 -8.84 13.61
C CYS A 329 9.61 -9.02 15.11
N ALA A 330 10.64 -9.41 15.89
CA ALA A 330 10.52 -9.56 17.34
C ALA A 330 10.14 -8.23 18.04
N GLY A 331 10.62 -7.11 17.51
CA GLY A 331 10.32 -5.76 18.00
C GLY A 331 8.98 -5.19 17.55
N VAL A 332 8.23 -5.88 16.68
CA VAL A 332 6.93 -5.40 16.18
C VAL A 332 5.85 -5.65 17.23
N THR A 333 5.20 -4.56 17.67
CA THR A 333 4.11 -4.59 18.67
C THR A 333 2.79 -5.11 18.09
N ASP A 334 2.54 -4.89 16.79
CA ASP A 334 1.36 -5.41 16.10
C ASP A 334 1.53 -6.92 15.84
N GLY A 335 0.75 -7.73 16.56
CA GLY A 335 0.85 -9.19 16.51
C GLY A 335 0.53 -9.80 15.15
N GLU A 336 -0.30 -9.15 14.31
CA GLU A 336 -0.62 -9.63 12.96
C GLU A 336 0.55 -9.37 12.02
N VAL A 337 1.12 -8.15 12.07
CA VAL A 337 2.30 -7.78 11.28
C VAL A 337 3.50 -8.63 11.64
N ARG A 338 3.71 -8.90 12.94
CA ARG A 338 4.77 -9.79 13.42
C ARG A 338 4.62 -11.21 12.88
N LYS A 339 3.43 -11.81 12.98
CA LYS A 339 3.15 -13.15 12.43
C LYS A 339 3.36 -13.20 10.92
N ALA A 340 2.91 -12.17 10.20
CA ALA A 340 3.10 -12.04 8.77
C ALA A 340 4.57 -11.98 8.38
N GLY A 341 5.39 -11.24 9.11
CA GLY A 341 6.83 -11.17 8.90
C GLY A 341 7.55 -12.50 9.17
N TYR A 342 7.20 -13.19 10.26
CA TYR A 342 7.74 -14.54 10.50
C TYR A 342 7.34 -15.54 9.41
N ARG A 343 6.09 -15.49 8.95
CA ARG A 343 5.62 -16.35 7.85
C ARG A 343 6.40 -16.08 6.57
N LEU A 344 6.59 -14.81 6.21
CA LEU A 344 7.38 -14.44 5.04
C LEU A 344 8.82 -14.96 5.15
N ALA A 345 9.49 -14.74 6.30
CA ALA A 345 10.84 -15.24 6.53
C ALA A 345 10.93 -16.77 6.44
N SER A 346 9.93 -17.50 6.96
CA SER A 346 9.88 -18.96 6.87
C SER A 346 9.74 -19.47 5.45
N VAL A 347 8.87 -18.84 4.65
CA VAL A 347 8.61 -19.25 3.27
C VAL A 347 9.82 -18.95 2.37
N ILE A 348 10.46 -17.79 2.55
CA ILE A 348 11.70 -17.45 1.82
C ILE A 348 12.80 -18.46 2.13
N GLU A 349 12.98 -18.81 3.40
CA GLU A 349 13.98 -19.79 3.82
C GLU A 349 13.72 -21.18 3.25
N THR A 350 12.44 -21.60 3.20
CA THR A 350 12.09 -22.91 2.66
C THR A 350 12.29 -22.95 1.15
N ALA A 351 11.85 -21.93 0.43
CA ALA A 351 12.06 -21.81 -1.01
C ALA A 351 13.56 -21.75 -1.37
N ARG A 352 14.39 -21.11 -0.54
CA ARG A 352 15.86 -21.15 -0.66
C ARG A 352 16.38 -22.58 -0.58
N LEU A 353 16.01 -23.31 0.46
CA LEU A 353 16.42 -24.70 0.66
C LEU A 353 15.96 -25.60 -0.50
N CYS A 354 14.78 -25.37 -1.06
CA CYS A 354 14.29 -26.08 -2.24
C CYS A 354 15.14 -25.78 -3.48
N ALA A 355 15.47 -24.51 -3.73
CA ALA A 355 16.31 -24.13 -4.87
C ALA A 355 17.73 -24.74 -4.79
N GLU A 356 18.30 -24.85 -3.58
CA GLU A 356 19.62 -25.46 -3.36
C GLU A 356 19.66 -26.97 -3.61
N ARG A 357 18.52 -27.66 -3.67
CA ARG A 357 18.46 -29.11 -3.91
C ARG A 357 18.62 -29.51 -5.38
N GLY A 358 18.59 -28.56 -6.32
CA GLY A 358 18.80 -28.84 -7.74
C GLY A 358 17.68 -29.66 -8.39
N TRP A 359 16.44 -29.46 -7.97
CA TRP A 359 15.26 -30.15 -8.50
C TRP A 359 14.90 -29.73 -9.94
N GLU A 360 14.02 -30.48 -10.59
CA GLU A 360 13.50 -30.10 -11.90
C GLU A 360 12.65 -28.82 -11.80
N PRO A 361 12.62 -27.95 -12.84
CA PRO A 361 11.94 -26.65 -12.76
C PRO A 361 10.46 -26.72 -12.40
N PHE A 362 9.74 -27.77 -12.79
CA PHE A 362 8.33 -27.95 -12.42
C PHE A 362 8.14 -28.40 -10.97
N ASP A 363 9.09 -29.14 -10.39
CA ASP A 363 9.06 -29.51 -8.98
C ASP A 363 9.33 -28.28 -8.11
N TYR A 364 10.26 -27.43 -8.53
CA TYR A 364 10.47 -26.16 -7.88
C TYR A 364 9.25 -25.24 -7.98
N PHE A 365 8.52 -25.25 -9.10
CA PHE A 365 7.21 -24.56 -9.18
C PHE A 365 6.23 -25.12 -8.14
N ASN A 366 6.15 -26.44 -7.99
CA ASN A 366 5.26 -27.09 -7.03
C ASN A 366 5.60 -26.73 -5.60
N ASP A 367 6.88 -26.64 -5.26
CA ASP A 367 7.33 -26.21 -3.94
C ASP A 367 6.98 -24.76 -3.65
N VAL A 368 7.21 -23.88 -4.63
CA VAL A 368 6.85 -22.47 -4.50
C VAL A 368 5.34 -22.33 -4.28
N ASP A 369 4.52 -23.13 -4.97
CA ASP A 369 3.08 -23.19 -4.70
C ASP A 369 2.74 -23.84 -3.35
N HIS A 370 3.45 -24.89 -2.93
CA HIS A 370 3.24 -25.53 -1.63
C HIS A 370 3.43 -24.52 -0.48
N GLU A 371 4.50 -23.74 -0.54
CA GLU A 371 4.86 -22.77 0.49
C GLU A 371 3.96 -21.52 0.48
N LEU A 372 3.58 -21.04 -0.70
CA LEU A 372 2.80 -19.80 -0.84
C LEU A 372 1.29 -20.05 -0.91
N GLY A 373 0.86 -21.24 -1.32
CA GLY A 373 -0.53 -21.64 -1.50
C GLY A 373 -1.30 -20.82 -2.54
N PHE A 374 -0.63 -20.29 -3.56
CA PHE A 374 -1.23 -19.31 -4.47
C PHE A 374 -2.16 -19.96 -5.50
N MET A 375 -1.88 -21.16 -6.01
CA MET A 375 -2.68 -21.77 -7.09
C MET A 375 -4.12 -22.00 -6.67
N LYS A 376 -4.38 -22.41 -5.42
CA LYS A 376 -5.73 -22.55 -4.88
C LYS A 376 -6.50 -21.22 -4.90
N TYR A 377 -5.84 -20.12 -4.54
CA TYR A 377 -6.44 -18.80 -4.58
C TYR A 377 -6.72 -18.36 -6.03
N VAL A 378 -5.75 -18.55 -6.94
CA VAL A 378 -5.89 -18.15 -8.35
C VAL A 378 -7.00 -18.96 -9.04
N ALA A 379 -7.11 -20.26 -8.76
CA ALA A 379 -8.18 -21.10 -9.27
C ALA A 379 -9.57 -20.55 -8.93
N ALA A 380 -9.77 -20.12 -7.68
CA ALA A 380 -11.05 -19.62 -7.21
C ALA A 380 -11.38 -18.20 -7.69
N ASN A 381 -10.38 -17.32 -7.82
CA ASN A 381 -10.62 -15.88 -8.01
C ASN A 381 -10.23 -15.36 -9.39
N VAL A 382 -9.30 -16.02 -10.09
CA VAL A 382 -8.73 -15.56 -11.36
C VAL A 382 -8.48 -16.76 -12.31
N PRO A 383 -9.54 -17.48 -12.74
CA PRO A 383 -9.41 -18.77 -13.44
C PRO A 383 -8.66 -18.70 -14.76
N LYS A 384 -8.65 -17.54 -15.44
CA LYS A 384 -7.86 -17.34 -16.67
C LYS A 384 -6.35 -17.29 -16.39
N SER A 385 -5.94 -16.65 -15.30
CA SER A 385 -4.53 -16.62 -14.88
C SER A 385 -4.10 -17.97 -14.32
N TYR A 386 -5.02 -18.72 -13.68
CA TYR A 386 -4.77 -20.12 -13.29
C TYR A 386 -4.41 -20.97 -14.51
N ALA A 387 -5.21 -20.89 -15.58
CA ALA A 387 -4.94 -21.63 -16.82
C ALA A 387 -3.57 -21.29 -17.43
N LYS A 388 -3.17 -20.00 -17.39
CA LYS A 388 -1.83 -19.59 -17.83
C LYS A 388 -0.71 -20.12 -16.95
N LEU A 389 -0.89 -20.15 -15.62
CA LEU A 389 0.09 -20.72 -14.70
C LEU A 389 0.23 -22.24 -14.85
N MET A 390 -0.87 -22.94 -15.07
CA MET A 390 -0.85 -24.37 -15.38
C MET A 390 -0.17 -24.65 -16.72
N TYR A 391 -0.42 -23.83 -17.75
CA TYR A 391 0.30 -23.91 -19.03
C TYR A 391 1.79 -23.62 -18.85
N PHE A 392 2.14 -22.59 -18.06
CA PHE A 392 3.52 -22.26 -17.74
C PHE A 392 4.22 -23.46 -17.07
N ARG A 393 3.59 -24.08 -16.07
CA ARG A 393 4.12 -25.25 -15.37
C ARG A 393 4.28 -26.48 -16.27
N ASN A 394 3.21 -26.87 -16.97
CA ASN A 394 3.11 -28.19 -17.62
C ASN A 394 3.58 -28.20 -19.07
N VAL A 395 3.87 -27.04 -19.65
CA VAL A 395 4.30 -26.95 -21.05
C VAL A 395 5.59 -26.16 -21.11
N VAL A 396 5.56 -24.89 -20.68
CA VAL A 396 6.73 -24.01 -20.85
C VAL A 396 7.92 -24.48 -20.02
N LEU A 397 7.73 -24.76 -18.72
CA LEU A 397 8.82 -25.22 -17.86
C LEU A 397 9.33 -26.61 -18.24
N GLU A 398 8.47 -27.49 -18.76
CA GLU A 398 8.85 -28.82 -19.21
C GLU A 398 9.68 -28.75 -20.50
N GLU A 399 9.19 -28.04 -21.53
CA GLU A 399 9.89 -27.88 -22.82
C GLU A 399 11.23 -27.15 -22.66
N VAL A 400 11.25 -26.05 -21.90
CA VAL A 400 12.47 -25.29 -21.66
C VAL A 400 13.42 -26.08 -20.75
N GLY A 401 12.90 -26.70 -19.69
CA GLY A 401 13.69 -27.49 -18.73
C GLY A 401 14.43 -28.64 -19.39
N ALA A 402 13.77 -29.36 -20.32
CA ALA A 402 14.39 -30.44 -21.08
C ALA A 402 15.62 -29.97 -21.89
N SER A 403 15.63 -28.71 -22.35
CA SER A 403 16.75 -28.15 -23.12
C SER A 403 17.98 -27.83 -22.26
N TYR A 404 17.83 -27.81 -20.93
CA TYR A 404 18.89 -27.47 -19.97
C TYR A 404 19.10 -28.57 -18.93
N ALA A 405 18.66 -29.81 -19.19
CA ALA A 405 18.77 -30.92 -18.25
C ALA A 405 20.23 -31.23 -17.85
N ASP A 406 21.18 -31.02 -18.77
CA ASP A 406 22.61 -31.25 -18.56
C ASP A 406 23.36 -30.01 -17.99
N ASP A 407 22.67 -28.90 -17.73
CA ASP A 407 23.28 -27.69 -17.17
C ASP A 407 23.64 -27.92 -15.68
N PRO A 408 24.79 -27.41 -15.19
CA PRO A 408 25.14 -27.48 -13.76
C PRO A 408 24.10 -26.83 -12.83
N ASN A 409 23.27 -25.92 -13.34
CA ASN A 409 22.17 -25.30 -12.64
C ASN A 409 20.92 -25.21 -13.54
N PRO A 410 20.21 -26.33 -13.73
CA PRO A 410 19.13 -26.46 -14.71
C PRO A 410 17.97 -25.52 -14.42
N ILE A 411 17.68 -25.27 -13.13
CA ILE A 411 16.65 -24.31 -12.69
C ILE A 411 17.02 -22.90 -13.17
N GLN A 412 18.22 -22.42 -12.87
CA GLN A 412 18.60 -21.05 -13.23
C GLN A 412 18.67 -20.85 -14.74
N ALA A 413 19.20 -21.82 -15.48
CA ALA A 413 19.24 -21.79 -16.94
C ALA A 413 17.82 -21.73 -17.54
N THR A 414 16.90 -22.56 -17.03
CA THR A 414 15.49 -22.59 -17.46
C THR A 414 14.78 -21.26 -17.18
N LEU A 415 14.94 -20.69 -15.98
CA LEU A 415 14.31 -19.43 -15.60
C LEU A 415 14.89 -18.25 -16.38
N ALA A 416 16.20 -18.26 -16.69
CA ALA A 416 16.82 -17.27 -17.55
C ALA A 416 16.22 -17.31 -18.97
N ARG A 417 16.05 -18.51 -19.54
CA ARG A 417 15.38 -18.67 -20.84
C ARG A 417 13.93 -18.20 -20.81
N CYS A 418 13.16 -18.53 -19.78
CA CYS A 418 11.78 -18.05 -19.63
C CYS A 418 11.69 -16.51 -19.63
N ARG A 419 12.68 -15.80 -19.06
CA ARG A 419 12.74 -14.33 -19.13
C ARG A 419 12.96 -13.81 -20.55
N THR A 420 13.81 -14.48 -21.33
CA THR A 420 14.01 -14.11 -22.76
C THR A 420 12.78 -14.37 -23.62
N LEU A 421 11.97 -15.39 -23.31
CA LEU A 421 10.72 -15.68 -24.02
C LEU A 421 9.72 -14.51 -23.94
N ARG A 422 9.78 -13.70 -22.88
CA ARG A 422 8.98 -12.47 -22.76
C ARG A 422 9.34 -11.44 -23.83
N GLU A 423 10.63 -11.27 -24.10
CA GLU A 423 11.12 -10.34 -25.11
C GLU A 423 10.81 -10.87 -26.52
N GLU A 424 10.93 -12.18 -26.71
CA GLU A 424 10.57 -12.86 -27.95
C GLU A 424 9.07 -12.81 -28.26
N GLU A 425 8.19 -12.88 -27.24
CA GLU A 425 6.75 -12.67 -27.43
C GLU A 425 6.47 -11.26 -27.97
N ARG A 426 7.19 -10.25 -27.45
CA ARG A 426 7.07 -8.86 -27.89
C ARG A 426 7.62 -8.65 -29.29
N ALA A 427 8.71 -9.33 -29.64
CA ALA A 427 9.30 -9.35 -30.97
C ALA A 427 8.48 -10.18 -31.97
N GLY A 428 7.54 -11.00 -31.50
CA GLY A 428 6.73 -11.91 -32.32
C GLY A 428 7.45 -13.19 -32.75
N THR A 429 8.63 -13.47 -32.19
CA THR A 429 9.40 -14.70 -32.45
C THR A 429 8.97 -15.87 -31.58
N TRP A 430 8.34 -15.60 -30.43
CA TRP A 430 7.66 -16.61 -29.62
C TRP A 430 6.13 -16.45 -29.71
N THR A 431 5.43 -17.57 -29.85
CA THR A 431 3.97 -17.57 -30.00
C THR A 431 3.30 -17.98 -28.69
N ALA A 432 2.45 -17.10 -28.16
CA ALA A 432 1.63 -17.38 -26.99
C ALA A 432 0.59 -18.48 -27.23
N PRO A 433 0.21 -19.23 -26.19
CA PRO A 433 -0.83 -20.25 -26.30
C PRO A 433 -2.15 -19.66 -26.76
N LYS A 434 -2.82 -20.38 -27.65
CA LYS A 434 -4.15 -20.03 -28.15
C LYS A 434 -5.18 -20.22 -27.04
N PRO A 435 -6.31 -19.48 -27.06
CA PRO A 435 -7.38 -19.65 -26.07
C PRO A 435 -7.90 -21.09 -25.95
N LYS A 436 -7.88 -21.87 -27.04
CA LYS A 436 -8.27 -23.28 -27.04
C LYS A 436 -7.31 -24.16 -26.23
N GLU A 437 -6.01 -23.86 -26.27
CA GLU A 437 -4.99 -24.59 -25.51
C GLU A 437 -5.11 -24.26 -24.02
N LEU A 438 -5.31 -22.98 -23.68
CA LEU A 438 -5.55 -22.55 -22.30
C LEU A 438 -6.84 -23.10 -21.70
N ALA A 439 -7.86 -23.37 -22.52
CA ALA A 439 -9.15 -23.90 -22.04
C ALA A 439 -9.01 -25.28 -21.37
N ALA A 440 -8.03 -26.09 -21.79
CA ALA A 440 -7.75 -27.40 -21.18
C ALA A 440 -7.21 -27.30 -19.74
N PHE A 441 -6.71 -26.12 -19.35
CA PHE A 441 -6.11 -25.86 -18.04
C PHE A 441 -7.00 -25.02 -17.13
N LEU A 442 -8.25 -24.76 -17.51
CA LEU A 442 -9.20 -24.09 -16.62
C LEU A 442 -9.47 -24.96 -15.38
N PRO A 443 -9.68 -24.34 -14.21
CA PRO A 443 -10.02 -25.09 -13.01
C PRO A 443 -11.36 -25.84 -13.22
N PRO A 444 -11.52 -27.03 -12.63
CA PRO A 444 -12.78 -27.76 -12.72
C PRO A 444 -13.91 -26.88 -12.18
N LYS A 445 -15.07 -26.88 -12.87
CA LYS A 445 -16.26 -26.18 -12.37
C LYS A 445 -16.72 -26.93 -11.12
N GLY A 446 -16.52 -26.29 -9.96
CA GLY A 446 -17.03 -26.76 -8.67
C GLY A 446 -18.55 -26.63 -8.58
#